data_AF-A0A0R2F7K9-F1
#
_entry.id   AF-A0A0R2F7K9-F1
#
_cell.length_a   1.000
_cell.length_b   1.000
_cell.length_c   1.000
_cell.angle_alpha   90.00
_cell.angle_beta   90.00
_cell.angle_gamma   90.00
#
_symmetry.space_group_name_H-M   'P 1'
#
loop_
_entity.id
_entity.type
_entity.pdbx_description
1 polymer ?
#
loop_
_entity_poly.entity_id
_entity_poly.type
_entity_poly.pdbx_seq_one_letter_code
_entity_poly.pdbx_strand_id
1 'polypeptide(L)'
;MLEDRHELTGFNTRKVIYTPDVVIYDDSGHILHVYDVKNGFTAYAIDTSVKLRFTLFAAKYGIPVEAVVIRKHDFKSIAMGITKQRSAKEPLICRDVFYDWRGAMKL
;
A
#
# COMPACT_ATOMS: atom_id res chain seq x y z
N MET A 1 -0.88 11.01 -1.06
CA MET A 1 -0.46 11.48 0.28
C MET A 1 -1.66 11.43 1.22
N LEU A 2 -1.54 10.83 2.40
CA LEU A 2 -2.55 10.89 3.46
C LEU A 2 -2.12 11.96 4.46
N GLU A 3 -3.01 12.92 4.72
CA GLU A 3 -2.86 13.94 5.74
C GLU A 3 -4.18 14.13 6.44
N ASP A 4 -4.44 13.32 7.46
CA ASP A 4 -5.69 13.41 8.23
C ASP A 4 -5.41 13.98 9.63
N ARG A 5 -6.25 14.93 10.02
CA ARG A 5 -6.35 15.50 11.37
C ARG A 5 -7.82 15.52 11.73
N HIS A 6 -8.16 15.02 12.91
CA HIS A 6 -9.51 15.08 13.41
C HIS A 6 -9.59 16.15 14.49
N GLU A 7 -10.41 17.16 14.25
CA GLU A 7 -10.76 18.14 15.27
C GLU A 7 -11.86 17.53 16.14
N LEU A 8 -11.60 17.42 17.44
CA LEU A 8 -12.56 17.00 18.44
C LEU A 8 -12.88 18.19 19.34
N THR A 9 -14.03 18.19 19.99
CA THR A 9 -14.44 19.29 20.86
C THR A 9 -13.43 19.53 21.98
N GLY A 10 -12.64 20.59 21.86
CA GLY A 10 -11.67 21.05 22.86
C GLY A 10 -10.21 20.65 22.63
N PHE A 11 -9.89 19.78 21.66
CA PHE A 11 -8.48 19.43 21.33
C PHE A 11 -8.35 18.77 19.96
N ASN A 12 -7.12 18.71 19.46
CA ASN A 12 -6.79 18.10 18.16
C ASN A 12 -6.15 16.73 18.33
N THR A 13 -6.50 15.78 17.47
CA THR A 13 -5.72 14.54 17.38
C THR A 13 -4.37 14.81 16.72
N ARG A 14 -3.39 13.93 16.98
CA ARG A 14 -2.11 13.98 16.26
C ARG A 14 -2.38 13.75 14.77
N LYS A 15 -1.80 14.60 13.91
CA LYS A 15 -1.87 14.44 12.45
C LYS A 15 -1.28 13.09 12.06
N VAL A 16 -2.00 12.30 11.28
CA VAL A 16 -1.49 11.08 10.66
C VAL A 16 -1.03 11.45 9.26
N ILE A 17 0.29 11.39 9.03
CA ILE A 17 0.90 11.64 7.73
C ILE A 17 1.39 10.31 7.16
N TYR A 18 1.05 10.07 5.89
CA TYR A 18 1.64 8.98 5.12
C TYR A 18 1.91 9.42 3.67
N THR A 19 3.13 9.17 3.22
CA THR A 19 3.59 9.42 1.86
C THR A 19 4.07 8.08 1.30
N PRO A 20 3.46 7.57 0.21
CA PRO A 20 3.95 6.37 -0.44
C PRO A 20 5.30 6.62 -1.14
N ASP A 21 6.06 5.55 -1.38
CA ASP A 21 7.35 5.64 -2.07
C ASP A 21 7.16 5.91 -3.56
N VAL A 22 6.19 5.24 -4.19
CA VAL A 22 5.88 5.40 -5.61
C VAL A 22 4.36 5.43 -5.82
N VAL A 23 3.91 6.30 -6.71
CA VAL A 23 2.53 6.29 -7.22
C VAL A 23 2.60 6.22 -8.73
N ILE A 24 1.83 5.30 -9.30
CA ILE A 24 1.74 5.10 -10.74
C ILE A 24 0.37 5.59 -11.19
N TYR A 25 0.38 6.42 -12.22
CA TYR A 25 -0.82 6.98 -12.82
C TYR A 25 -1.00 6.44 -14.23
N ASP A 26 -2.25 6.34 -14.67
CA ASP A 26 -2.56 6.21 -16.09
C ASP A 26 -2.40 7.55 -16.81
N ASP A 27 -2.53 7.54 -18.13
CA ASP A 27 -2.44 8.75 -18.96
C ASP A 27 -3.56 9.77 -18.66
N SER A 28 -4.63 9.33 -17.98
CA SER A 28 -5.75 10.18 -17.55
C SER A 28 -5.57 10.75 -16.13
N GLY A 29 -4.48 10.41 -15.44
CA GLY A 29 -4.19 10.84 -14.08
C GLY A 29 -4.90 10.04 -12.98
N HIS A 30 -5.52 8.90 -13.29
CA HIS A 30 -6.03 7.97 -12.27
C HIS A 30 -4.90 7.13 -11.68
N ILE A 31 -4.99 6.85 -10.38
CA ILE A 31 -4.01 6.01 -9.70
C ILE A 31 -4.20 4.55 -10.16
N LEU A 32 -3.18 3.99 -10.82
CA LEU A 32 -3.08 2.57 -11.14
C LEU A 32 -2.53 1.78 -9.96
N HIS A 33 -1.46 2.29 -9.33
CA HIS A 33 -0.77 1.62 -8.24
C HIS A 33 -0.23 2.61 -7.20
N VAL A 34 -0.15 2.14 -5.97
CA VAL A 34 0.55 2.83 -4.87
C VAL A 34 1.51 1.85 -4.24
N TYR A 35 2.82 2.07 -4.42
CA TYR A 35 3.84 1.16 -3.91
C TYR A 35 4.56 1.74 -2.70
N ASP A 36 4.87 0.83 -1.79
CA ASP A 36 5.74 1.04 -0.65
C ASP A 36 6.83 -0.05 -0.70
N VAL A 37 8.07 0.35 -0.98
CA VAL A 37 9.16 -0.57 -1.31
C VAL A 37 9.77 -1.11 -0.03
N LYS A 38 9.95 -2.44 0.04
CA LYS A 38 10.46 -3.17 1.19
C LYS A 38 11.56 -4.15 0.80
N ASN A 39 12.41 -4.44 1.78
CA ASN A 39 13.42 -5.50 1.67
C ASN A 39 12.83 -6.92 1.87
N GLY A 40 11.57 -7.03 2.29
CA GLY A 40 10.89 -8.30 2.52
C GLY A 40 9.46 -8.12 3.05
N PHE A 41 8.77 -9.24 3.31
CA PHE A 41 7.39 -9.26 3.81
C PHE A 41 7.25 -9.73 5.27
N THR A 42 8.37 -9.87 5.98
CA THR A 42 8.35 -10.29 7.39
C THR A 42 7.74 -9.18 8.25
N ALA A 43 7.27 -9.53 9.45
CA ALA A 43 6.78 -8.54 10.41
C ALA A 43 7.85 -7.48 10.78
N TYR A 44 9.13 -7.83 10.69
CA TYR A 44 10.23 -6.88 10.86
C TYR A 44 10.34 -5.88 9.69
N ALA A 45 10.02 -6.32 8.47
CA ALA A 45 10.02 -5.46 7.30
C ALA A 45 8.76 -4.59 7.18
N ILE A 46 7.64 -5.01 7.79
CA ILE A 46 6.36 -4.30 7.74
C ILE A 46 5.79 -4.11 9.15
N ASP A 47 6.10 -2.96 9.73
CA ASP A 47 5.65 -2.55 11.06
C ASP A 47 4.11 -2.39 11.15
N THR A 48 3.54 -2.69 12.32
CA THR A 48 2.09 -2.61 12.56
C THR A 48 1.55 -1.18 12.41
N SER A 49 2.31 -0.16 12.79
CA SER A 49 1.91 1.25 12.65
C SER A 49 1.80 1.67 11.17
N VAL A 50 2.60 1.07 10.30
CA VAL A 50 2.56 1.28 8.85
C VAL A 50 1.28 0.66 8.26
N LYS A 51 0.89 -0.53 8.73
CA LYS A 51 -0.36 -1.19 8.29
C LYS A 51 -1.61 -0.34 8.55
N LEU A 52 -1.68 0.35 9.70
CA LEU A 52 -2.82 1.24 9.98
C LEU A 52 -2.89 2.40 8.97
N ARG A 53 -1.74 3.01 8.63
CA ARG A 53 -1.70 4.09 7.63
C ARG A 53 -2.10 3.60 6.25
N PHE A 54 -1.70 2.39 5.88
CA PHE A 54 -2.13 1.77 4.63
C PHE A 54 -3.64 1.51 4.61
N THR A 55 -4.22 1.03 5.72
CA THR A 55 -5.67 0.87 5.85
C THR A 55 -6.41 2.21 5.71
N LEU A 56 -5.93 3.26 6.38
CA LEU A 56 -6.53 4.59 6.27
C LEU A 56 -6.40 5.17 4.86
N PHE A 57 -5.25 4.98 4.22
CA PHE A 57 -5.03 5.37 2.83
C PHE A 57 -6.01 4.63 1.89
N ALA A 58 -6.12 3.31 2.03
CA ALA A 58 -7.02 2.49 1.21
C ALA A 58 -8.50 2.89 1.41
N ALA A 59 -8.89 3.17 2.65
CA ALA A 59 -10.24 3.65 2.95
C ALA A 59 -10.53 5.03 2.33
N LYS A 60 -9.54 5.93 2.29
CA LYS A 60 -9.68 7.27 1.73
C LYS A 60 -9.69 7.29 0.20
N TYR A 61 -8.83 6.49 -0.43
CA TYR A 61 -8.57 6.55 -1.88
C TYR A 61 -9.19 5.39 -2.68
N GLY A 62 -9.74 4.38 -2.01
CA GLY A 62 -10.38 3.23 -2.67
C GLY A 62 -9.40 2.25 -3.34
N ILE A 63 -8.09 2.43 -3.14
CA ILE A 63 -7.02 1.58 -3.67
C ILE A 63 -6.04 1.22 -2.56
N PRO A 64 -5.65 -0.05 -2.39
CA PRO A 64 -4.69 -0.45 -1.36
C PRO A 64 -3.28 0.02 -1.69
N VAL A 65 -2.47 0.20 -0.64
CA VAL A 65 -1.02 0.28 -0.79
C VAL A 65 -0.47 -1.13 -0.98
N GLU A 66 0.38 -1.31 -1.98
CA GLU A 66 1.08 -2.55 -2.25
C GLU A 66 2.48 -2.51 -1.63
N ALA A 67 2.77 -3.47 -0.74
CA ALA A 67 4.14 -3.72 -0.31
C ALA A 67 4.88 -4.39 -1.48
N VAL A 68 5.95 -3.74 -1.96
CA VAL A 68 6.71 -4.19 -3.12
C VAL A 68 8.11 -4.63 -2.71
N VAL A 69 8.52 -5.83 -3.11
CA VAL A 69 9.90 -6.31 -2.95
C VAL A 69 10.52 -6.49 -4.33
N ILE A 70 11.48 -5.61 -4.66
CA ILE A 70 12.18 -5.61 -5.94
C ILE A 70 13.19 -6.76 -6.00
N ARG A 71 13.25 -7.43 -7.15
CA ARG A 71 14.26 -8.44 -7.49
C ARG A 71 14.91 -8.07 -8.82
N LYS A 72 15.91 -8.85 -9.24
CA LYS A 72 16.72 -8.55 -10.44
C LYS A 72 15.89 -8.41 -11.72
N HIS A 73 14.78 -9.14 -11.86
CA HIS A 73 14.02 -9.26 -13.12
C HIS A 73 12.50 -9.10 -12.97
N ASP A 74 12.03 -8.97 -11.74
CA ASP A 74 10.62 -8.89 -11.41
C ASP A 74 10.48 -8.24 -10.03
N PHE A 75 9.25 -8.07 -9.57
CA PHE A 75 8.99 -7.70 -8.20
C PHE A 75 7.82 -8.52 -7.65
N LYS A 76 7.79 -8.59 -6.32
CA LYS A 76 6.70 -9.19 -5.58
C LYS A 76 5.77 -8.09 -5.09
N SER A 77 4.47 -8.29 -5.22
CA SER A 77 3.45 -7.38 -4.68
C SER A 77 2.48 -8.09 -3.75
N ILE A 78 2.15 -7.43 -2.63
CA ILE A 78 1.08 -7.81 -1.71
C ILE A 78 0.29 -6.54 -1.36
N ALA A 79 -1.02 -6.55 -1.62
CA ALA A 79 -1.92 -5.50 -1.16
C ALA A 79 -2.04 -5.53 0.37
N MET A 80 -1.81 -4.39 1.02
CA MET A 80 -1.74 -4.26 2.47
C MET A 80 -2.94 -3.51 3.03
N GLY A 81 -3.21 -3.73 4.33
CA GLY A 81 -4.25 -2.99 5.04
C GLY A 81 -5.68 -3.41 4.68
N ILE A 82 -5.84 -4.62 4.11
CA ILE A 82 -7.09 -5.20 3.64
C ILE A 82 -7.31 -6.60 4.25
N THR A 83 -8.54 -7.10 4.22
CA THR A 83 -8.90 -8.43 4.76
C THR A 83 -8.47 -9.58 3.85
N LYS A 84 -8.55 -9.39 2.54
CA LYS A 84 -8.15 -10.37 1.51
C LYS A 84 -6.67 -10.24 1.13
N GLN A 85 -5.79 -10.26 2.13
CA GLN A 85 -4.35 -10.09 1.91
C GLN A 85 -3.67 -11.42 1.51
N ARG A 86 -2.73 -11.37 0.55
CA ARG A 86 -1.85 -12.51 0.21
C ARG A 86 -0.86 -12.82 1.33
N SER A 87 -0.43 -14.08 1.42
CA SER A 87 0.64 -14.46 2.33
C SER A 87 2.02 -14.11 1.75
N ALA A 88 3.01 -13.90 2.61
CA ALA A 88 4.41 -13.70 2.20
C ALA A 88 4.99 -14.87 1.38
N LYS A 89 4.37 -16.06 1.46
CA LYS A 89 4.77 -17.26 0.70
C LYS A 89 4.21 -17.26 -0.72
N GLU A 90 3.10 -16.57 -0.95
CA GLU A 90 2.38 -16.54 -2.22
C GLU A 90 2.07 -15.09 -2.67
N PRO A 91 3.09 -14.22 -2.76
CA PRO A 91 2.91 -12.87 -3.30
C PRO A 91 2.53 -12.93 -4.79
N LEU A 92 1.93 -11.85 -5.29
CA LEU A 92 1.83 -11.67 -6.74
C LEU A 92 3.25 -11.41 -7.30
N ILE A 93 3.59 -12.04 -8.42
CA ILE A 93 4.85 -11.77 -9.14
C ILE A 93 4.53 -10.93 -10.37
N CYS A 94 5.15 -9.76 -10.47
CA CYS A 94 4.92 -8.79 -11.54
C CYS A 94 6.23 -8.52 -12.29
N ARG A 95 6.17 -8.38 -13.62
CA ARG A 95 7.32 -8.03 -14.46
C ARG A 95 7.28 -6.60 -14.97
N ASP A 96 6.12 -5.98 -14.89
CA ASP A 96 5.84 -4.59 -15.27
C ASP A 96 4.75 -4.04 -14.34
N VAL A 97 4.38 -2.78 -14.58
CA VAL A 97 3.43 -2.02 -13.77
C VAL A 97 2.04 -1.94 -14.40
N PHE A 98 1.79 -2.71 -15.47
CA PHE A 98 0.55 -2.67 -16.25
C PHE A 98 -0.36 -3.85 -15.90
N TYR A 99 -0.49 -4.15 -14.61
CA TYR A 99 -1.35 -5.22 -14.09
C TYR A 99 -2.50 -4.66 -13.24
N ASP A 100 -3.57 -5.44 -13.04
CA ASP A 100 -4.62 -5.05 -12.10
C ASP A 100 -4.14 -5.28 -10.66
N TRP A 101 -4.09 -4.22 -9.85
CA TRP A 101 -3.71 -4.27 -8.44
C TRP A 101 -4.55 -5.28 -7.63
N ARG A 102 -5.77 -5.63 -8.06
CA ARG A 102 -6.59 -6.69 -7.44
C ARG A 102 -5.88 -8.04 -7.45
N GLY A 103 -4.99 -8.28 -8.41
CA GLY A 103 -4.13 -9.46 -8.43
C GLY A 103 -3.24 -9.57 -7.19
N ALA A 104 -2.89 -8.45 -6.54
CA ALA A 104 -2.10 -8.42 -5.32
C ALA A 104 -2.91 -8.77 -4.06
N MET A 105 -4.23 -8.93 -4.20
CA MET A 105 -5.13 -9.49 -3.19
C MET A 105 -5.18 -11.02 -3.29
N LYS A 106 -5.61 -11.67 -2.21
CA LYS A 106 -6.03 -13.06 -2.23
C LYS A 106 -7.45 -13.11 -2.81
N LEU A 107 -7.62 -13.68 -4.00
CA LEU A 107 -8.92 -13.80 -4.66
C LEU A 107 -9.89 -14.64 -3.81
#